data_AF-A0A5E4JPZ6-F1
#
_entry.id   AF-A0A5E4JPZ6-F1
#
_cell.length_a   1.000
_cell.length_b   1.000
_cell.length_c   1.000
_cell.angle_alpha   90.00
_cell.angle_beta   90.00
_cell.angle_gamma   90.00
#
_symmetry.space_group_name_H-M   'P 1'
#
loop_
_entity.id
_entity.type
_entity.pdbx_description
1 polymer ?
#
loop_
_entity_poly.entity_id
_entity_poly.type
_entity_poly.pdbx_seq_one_letter_code
_entity_poly.pdbx_strand_id
1 'polypeptide(L)' 'MGNRSCQQKKIKLAKATKQTRWAPVWVVLKKMGKGKKVHPSAVTHVKRHWRRTKLKIKPRRQSKRHLG' A
#
# COMPACT_ATOMS: atom_id res chain seq x y z
N MET A 1 -21.55 -8.49 -19.51
CA MET A 1 -21.31 -7.48 -18.46
C MET A 1 -20.13 -7.91 -17.59
N GLY A 2 -19.15 -7.03 -17.35
CA GLY A 2 -17.92 -7.36 -16.60
C GLY A 2 -18.14 -7.48 -15.09
N ASN A 3 -17.47 -8.44 -14.46
CA ASN A 3 -17.65 -8.78 -13.05
C ASN A 3 -17.18 -7.63 -12.11
N ARG A 4 -18.14 -6.88 -11.52
CA ARG A 4 -17.88 -5.68 -10.66
C ARG A 4 -16.99 -5.98 -9.44
N SER A 5 -17.10 -7.18 -8.88
CA SER A 5 -16.31 -7.65 -7.73
C SER A 5 -14.80 -7.72 -8.04
N CYS A 6 -14.44 -8.19 -9.24
CA CYS A 6 -13.06 -8.24 -9.71
C CYS A 6 -12.48 -6.82 -9.90
N GLN A 7 -13.30 -5.88 -10.35
CA GLN A 7 -12.90 -4.47 -10.53
C GLN A 7 -12.58 -3.80 -9.18
N GLN A 8 -13.44 -3.97 -8.18
CA GLN A 8 -13.20 -3.41 -6.84
C GLN A 8 -11.91 -3.96 -6.21
N LYS A 9 -11.66 -5.27 -6.36
CA LYS A 9 -10.42 -5.89 -5.89
C LYS A 9 -9.20 -5.30 -6.62
N LYS A 10 -9.27 -5.14 -7.95
CA LYS A 10 -8.21 -4.52 -8.77
C LYS A 10 -7.90 -3.10 -8.29
N ILE A 11 -8.92 -2.28 -8.04
CA ILE A 11 -8.76 -0.91 -7.54
C ILE A 11 -8.07 -0.90 -6.17
N LYS A 12 -8.51 -1.75 -5.23
CA LYS A 12 -7.90 -1.85 -3.89
C LYS A 12 -6.43 -2.28 -3.96
N LEU A 13 -6.11 -3.24 -4.83
CA LEU A 13 -4.73 -3.67 -5.05
C LEU A 13 -3.88 -2.54 -5.66
N ALA A 14 -4.39 -1.85 -6.68
CA ALA A 14 -3.69 -0.73 -7.30
C ALA A 14 -3.41 0.40 -6.29
N LYS A 15 -4.39 0.74 -5.44
CA LYS A 15 -4.22 1.73 -4.36
C LYS A 15 -3.14 1.32 -3.37
N ALA A 16 -3.15 0.05 -2.94
CA ALA A 16 -2.15 -0.46 -2.01
C ALA A 16 -0.72 -0.41 -2.58
N THR A 17 -0.55 -0.68 -3.89
CA THR A 17 0.75 -0.56 -4.56
C THR A 17 1.23 0.89 -4.63
N LYS A 18 0.34 1.83 -4.95
CA LYS A 18 0.68 3.27 -5.01
C LYS A 18 1.13 3.79 -3.65
N GLN A 19 0.49 3.39 -2.56
CA GLN A 19 0.81 3.84 -1.20
C GLN A 19 2.16 3.37 -0.69
N THR A 20 2.66 2.23 -1.16
CA THR A 20 3.92 1.64 -0.67
C THR A 20 5.17 2.19 -1.33
N ARG A 21 5.03 3.05 -2.35
CA ARG A 21 6.16 3.71 -3.00
C ARG A 21 6.77 4.73 -2.04
N TRP A 22 8.09 4.89 -2.14
CA TRP A 22 8.82 5.91 -1.41
C TRP A 22 8.26 7.31 -1.71
N ALA A 23 8.29 8.18 -0.71
CA ALA A 23 7.90 9.57 -0.89
C ALA A 23 8.84 10.20 -1.94
N PRO A 24 8.31 11.04 -2.84
CA PRO A 24 9.15 11.76 -3.79
C PRO A 24 10.15 12.67 -3.05
N VAL A 25 11.34 12.84 -3.63
CA VAL A 25 12.41 13.67 -3.04
C VAL A 25 11.94 15.09 -2.79
N TRP A 26 11.18 15.68 -3.72
CA TRP A 26 10.64 17.03 -3.57
C TRP A 26 9.73 17.19 -2.35
N VAL A 27 9.01 16.14 -1.93
CA VAL A 27 8.16 16.17 -0.73
C VAL A 27 9.02 16.24 0.53
N VAL A 28 10.13 15.51 0.55
CA VAL A 28 11.10 15.55 1.65
C VAL A 28 11.68 16.96 1.77
N LEU A 29 12.08 17.55 0.65
CA LEU A 29 12.61 18.91 0.61
C LEU A 29 11.58 19.94 1.10
N LYS A 30 10.32 19.82 0.67
CA LYS A 30 9.23 20.72 1.09
C LYS A 30 8.93 20.63 2.58
N LYS A 31 8.95 19.42 3.16
CA LYS A 31 8.58 19.19 4.57
C LYS A 31 9.73 19.43 5.54
N MET A 32 10.95 19.00 5.20
CA MET A 32 12.09 19.00 6.12
C MET A 32 13.01 20.23 5.93
N GLY A 33 12.89 20.92 4.79
CA GLY A 33 13.78 22.00 4.38
C GLY A 33 14.92 21.51 3.49
N LYS A 34 15.54 22.45 2.77
CA LYS A 34 16.72 22.19 1.93
C LYS A 34 17.94 21.88 2.82
N GLY A 35 18.82 21.01 2.35
CA GLY A 35 20.10 20.69 3.02
C GLY A 35 20.07 19.53 4.03
N LYS A 36 18.89 19.03 4.41
CA LYS A 36 18.80 17.85 5.30
C LYS A 36 18.87 16.56 4.49
N LYS A 37 19.85 15.69 4.80
CA LYS A 37 20.02 14.35 4.20
C LYS A 37 19.04 13.33 4.78
N VAL A 38 17.73 13.62 4.68
CA VAL A 38 16.68 12.75 5.22
C VAL A 38 16.20 11.78 4.16
N HIS A 39 16.22 10.49 4.48
CA HIS A 39 15.72 9.46 3.59
C HIS A 39 14.17 9.52 3.48
N PRO A 40 13.55 9.31 2.29
CA PRO A 40 12.11 9.52 2.13
C PRO A 40 11.23 8.59 2.99
N SER A 41 11.80 7.54 3.60
CA SER A 41 11.14 6.67 4.57
C SER A 41 10.65 7.43 5.79
N ALA A 42 11.31 8.52 6.14
CA ALA A 42 10.87 9.36 7.26
C ALA A 42 9.51 10.02 6.96
N VAL A 43 9.20 10.24 5.68
CA VAL A 43 7.96 10.88 5.23
C VAL A 43 6.92 9.83 4.80
N THR A 44 7.34 8.70 4.24
CA THR A 44 6.43 7.61 3.83
C THR A 44 5.76 6.95 5.05
N HIS A 45 4.45 7.17 5.19
CA HIS A 45 3.66 6.58 6.26
C HIS A 45 3.42 5.07 6.07
N VAL A 46 3.10 4.64 4.85
CA VAL A 46 2.73 3.24 4.56
C VAL A 46 3.93 2.48 4.00
N LYS A 47 4.57 1.65 4.84
CA LYS A 47 5.65 0.74 4.45
C LYS A 47 5.13 -0.68 4.57
N ARG A 48 4.98 -1.39 3.45
CA ARG A 48 4.44 -2.75 3.44
C ARG A 48 5.32 -3.66 2.63
N HIS A 49 5.71 -4.77 3.24
CA HIS A 49 6.37 -5.88 2.55
C HIS A 49 5.38 -7.02 2.32
N TRP A 50 5.32 -7.56 1.10
CA TRP A 50 4.32 -8.57 0.71
C TRP A 50 4.47 -9.90 1.47
N ARG A 51 5.67 -10.25 1.95
CA ARG A 51 5.87 -11.46 2.79
C ARG A 51 5.44 -11.24 4.24
N ARG A 52 5.76 -10.06 4.81
CA ARG A 52 5.57 -9.77 6.24
C ARG A 52 4.17 -9.28 6.56
N THR A 53 3.62 -8.36 5.76
CA THR A 53 2.34 -7.67 6.06
C THR A 53 1.34 -7.87 4.93
N LYS A 54 0.31 -8.69 5.19
CA LYS A 54 -0.69 -9.11 4.19
C LYS A 54 -1.86 -8.12 4.10
N LEU A 55 -2.38 -7.93 2.88
CA LEU A 55 -3.57 -7.11 2.65
C LEU A 55 -4.84 -7.85 3.08
N LYS A 56 -5.70 -7.21 3.88
CA LYS A 56 -6.97 -7.78 4.36
C LYS A 56 -8.13 -7.59 3.37
N ILE A 57 -7.88 -7.76 2.07
CA ILE A 57 -8.90 -7.61 1.02
C ILE A 57 -9.75 -8.90 0.93
N LYS A 58 -11.08 -8.77 1.03
CA LYS A 58 -12.04 -9.87 0.86
C LYS A 58 -12.57 -9.92 -0.60
N PRO A 59 -13.00 -11.10 -1.09
CA PRO A 59 -12.86 -12.42 -0.47
C PRO A 59 -11.39 -12.87 -0.49
N ARG A 60 -10.93 -13.43 0.64
CA ARG A 60 -9.62 -14.09 0.70
C ARG A 60 -9.82 -15.51 0.18
N ARG A 61 -8.87 -16.02 -0.62
CA ARG A 61 -8.87 -17.46 -1.01
C ARG A 61 -8.68 -18.41 0.18
N GLN A 62 -8.33 -17.88 1.35
CA GLN A 62 -8.27 -18.65 2.58
C GLN A 62 -9.69 -18.90 3.09
N SER A 63 -10.17 -20.14 2.95
CA SER A 63 -11.30 -20.65 3.73
C SER A 63 -10.99 -20.46 5.21
N LYS A 64 -11.96 -19.97 5.98
CA LYS A 64 -11.84 -20.00 7.44
C LYS A 64 -12.13 -21.43 7.86
N ARG A 65 -11.10 -22.19 8.23
CA ARG A 65 -11.22 -23.59 8.68
C ARG A 65 -12.21 -23.81 9.84
N HIS A 66 -12.58 -22.76 10.57
CA HIS A 66 -13.51 -22.81 11.71
C HIS A 66 -14.96 -22.42 11.38
N LEU A 67 -15.28 -22.06 10.13
CA LEU A 67 -16.63 -21.62 9.77
C LEU A 67 -17.50 -22.70 9.10
N GLY A 68 -17.03 -23.95 9.04
CA GLY A 68 -17.70 -25.02 8.29
C GLY A 68 -17.45 -24.91 6.81
#